data_AF-A0A4V4H8E2-F1
#
_entry.id   AF-A0A4V4H8E2-F1
#
_cell.length_a   1.000
_cell.length_b   1.000
_cell.length_c   1.000
_cell.angle_alpha   90.00
_cell.angle_beta   90.00
_cell.angle_gamma   90.00
#
_symmetry.space_group_name_H-M   'P 1'
#
loop_
_entity.id
_entity.type
_entity.pdbx_description
1 polymer ?
#
loop_
_entity_poly.entity_id
_entity_poly.type
_entity_poly.pdbx_seq_one_letter_code
_entity_poly.pdbx_strand_id
1 'polypeptide(L)'
;MMITTQVVGCNESVEAFRMVDRVSILINMVIGGSKRTRENNLAVLLNLIKSDRDKTMGDIKEVDRAKATIRALASNDDNRVSMREKSKMEALLRVLESR
;
A
#
# COMPACT_ATOMS: atom_id res chain seq x y z
N MET A 1 -10.53 14.53 5.63
CA MET A 1 -9.37 13.87 6.26
C MET A 1 -9.81 12.48 6.71
N MET A 2 -9.06 11.41 6.44
CA MET A 2 -9.49 10.04 6.82
C MET A 2 -9.02 9.77 8.25
N ILE A 3 -9.89 9.33 9.14
CA ILE A 3 -9.56 9.12 10.57
C ILE A 3 -8.41 8.11 10.73
N THR A 4 -8.30 7.12 9.84
CA THR A 4 -7.20 6.15 9.83
C THR A 4 -5.82 6.81 9.71
N THR A 5 -5.67 7.90 8.95
CA THR A 5 -4.39 8.63 8.84
C THR A 5 -3.97 9.35 10.12
N GLN A 6 -4.91 9.80 10.97
CA GLN A 6 -4.57 10.41 12.26
C GLN A 6 -4.19 9.35 13.30
N VAL A 7 -4.87 8.21 13.26
CA VAL A 7 -4.64 7.15 14.24
C VAL A 7 -3.27 6.50 14.03
N VAL A 8 -2.80 6.30 12.80
CA VAL A 8 -1.49 5.67 12.49
C VAL A 8 -0.28 6.49 13.00
N GLY A 9 -0.45 7.78 13.34
CA GLY A 9 0.63 8.64 13.84
C GLY A 9 1.00 8.46 15.32
N CYS A 10 0.31 7.60 16.07
CA CYS A 10 0.60 7.28 17.47
C CYS A 10 1.29 5.93 17.60
N ASN A 11 2.43 5.88 18.28
CA ASN A 11 3.25 4.67 18.40
C ASN A 11 2.50 3.49 19.07
N GLU A 12 1.62 3.74 20.04
CA GLU A 12 0.81 2.70 20.68
C GLU A 12 -0.29 2.13 19.76
N SER A 13 -0.84 2.94 18.85
CA SER A 13 -1.86 2.46 17.92
C SER A 13 -1.23 1.59 16.82
N VAL A 14 0.03 1.85 16.45
CA VAL A 14 0.77 1.10 15.43
C VAL A 14 0.94 -0.37 15.82
N GLU A 15 1.19 -0.67 17.09
CA GLU A 15 1.29 -2.05 17.61
C GLU A 15 -0.08 -2.76 17.68
N ALA A 16 -1.15 -2.09 18.12
CA ALA A 16 -2.50 -2.67 18.12
C ALA A 16 -3.01 -2.97 16.71
N PHE A 17 -2.63 -2.14 15.74
CA PHE A 17 -2.92 -2.36 14.33
C PHE A 17 -2.02 -3.40 13.66
N ARG A 18 -0.87 -3.78 14.26
CA ARG A 18 -0.01 -4.87 13.78
C ARG A 18 -0.59 -6.26 14.07
N MET A 19 -1.51 -6.38 15.02
CA MET A 19 -2.21 -7.65 15.34
C MET A 19 -3.37 -7.97 14.38
N VAL A 20 -3.87 -6.99 13.64
CA VAL A 20 -4.90 -7.18 12.62
C VAL A 20 -4.18 -7.22 11.28
N ASP A 21 -4.60 -8.10 10.39
CA ASP A 21 -4.09 -8.38 9.04
C ASP A 21 -4.03 -7.11 8.14
N ARG A 22 -3.16 -6.15 8.47
CA ARG A 22 -3.31 -4.75 8.05
C ARG A 22 -2.81 -4.55 6.63
N VAL A 23 -1.72 -5.21 6.27
CA VAL A 23 -1.14 -5.11 4.94
C VAL A 23 -2.09 -5.67 3.89
N SER A 24 -2.74 -6.81 4.16
CA SER A 24 -3.76 -7.37 3.26
C SER A 24 -4.95 -6.42 3.07
N ILE A 25 -5.44 -5.78 4.13
CA ILE A 25 -6.50 -4.76 4.05
C ILE A 25 -6.05 -3.54 3.24
N LEU A 26 -4.83 -3.03 3.47
CA LEU A 26 -4.28 -1.90 2.72
C LEU A 26 -4.15 -2.23 1.22
N ILE A 27 -3.66 -3.43 0.90
CA ILE A 27 -3.56 -3.92 -0.48
C ILE A 27 -4.95 -4.06 -1.12
N ASN A 28 -5.93 -4.62 -0.41
CA ASN A 28 -7.31 -4.70 -0.89
C ASN A 28 -7.90 -3.31 -1.18
N MET A 29 -7.61 -2.32 -0.33
CA MET A 29 -8.00 -0.93 -0.58
C MET A 29 -7.27 -0.29 -1.77
N VAL A 30 -6.02 -0.70 -2.06
CA VAL A 30 -5.31 -0.26 -3.27
C VAL A 30 -5.96 -0.86 -4.53
N ILE A 31 -6.41 -2.10 -4.47
CA ILE A 31 -7.01 -2.82 -5.60
C ILE A 31 -8.42 -2.32 -5.88
N GLY A 32 -9.30 -2.37 -4.88
CA GLY A 32 -10.74 -2.11 -5.04
C GLY A 32 -11.21 -0.71 -4.62
N GLY A 33 -10.35 0.09 -3.99
CA GLY A 33 -10.75 1.38 -3.44
C GLY A 33 -10.99 2.48 -4.48
N SER A 34 -11.63 3.56 -4.02
CA SER A 34 -11.70 4.81 -4.79
C SER A 34 -10.30 5.36 -5.09
N LYS A 35 -10.19 6.24 -6.07
CA LYS A 35 -8.95 6.96 -6.41
C LYS A 35 -8.23 7.54 -5.18
N ARG A 36 -8.99 8.27 -4.35
CA ARG A 36 -8.46 8.88 -3.11
C ARG A 36 -8.03 7.84 -2.09
N THR A 37 -8.83 6.77 -1.93
CA THR A 37 -8.51 5.65 -1.04
C THR A 37 -7.21 4.98 -1.48
N ARG A 38 -7.05 4.71 -2.76
CA ARG A 38 -5.87 4.09 -3.34
C ARG A 38 -4.62 4.94 -3.14
N GLU A 39 -4.68 6.25 -3.46
CA GLU A 39 -3.56 7.18 -3.25
C GLU A 39 -3.07 7.23 -1.80
N ASN A 40 -4.01 7.21 -0.86
CA ASN A 40 -3.71 7.26 0.57
C ASN A 40 -3.07 5.94 1.03
N ASN A 41 -3.63 4.80 0.66
CA ASN A 41 -3.12 3.50 1.08
C ASN A 41 -1.78 3.17 0.44
N LEU A 42 -1.52 3.58 -0.81
CA LEU A 42 -0.18 3.50 -1.40
C LEU A 42 0.86 4.31 -0.61
N ALA A 43 0.48 5.50 -0.12
CA ALA A 43 1.38 6.30 0.71
C ALA A 43 1.66 5.63 2.06
N VAL A 44 0.64 5.03 2.68
CA VAL A 44 0.80 4.26 3.93
C VAL A 44 1.75 3.08 3.71
N LEU A 45 1.57 2.29 2.65
CA LEU A 45 2.45 1.15 2.34
C LEU A 45 3.91 1.58 2.13
N LEU A 46 4.14 2.66 1.37
CA LEU A 46 5.49 3.19 1.17
C LEU A 46 6.12 3.71 2.47
N ASN A 47 5.32 4.29 3.37
CA ASN A 47 5.80 4.73 4.68
C ASN A 47 6.12 3.54 5.60
N LEU A 48 5.29 2.49 5.60
CA LEU A 48 5.55 1.26 6.36
C LEU A 48 6.85 0.60 5.90
N ILE A 49 7.08 0.50 4.59
CA ILE A 49 8.34 0.01 4.01
C ILE A 49 9.54 0.86 4.45
N LYS A 50 9.38 2.19 4.55
CA LYS A 50 10.45 3.06 5.04
C LYS A 50 10.75 2.84 6.53
N SER A 51 9.74 2.54 7.33
CA SER A 51 9.89 2.30 8.76
C SER A 51 10.43 0.90 9.08
N ASP A 52 9.96 -0.13 8.37
CA ASP A 52 10.28 -1.53 8.62
C ASP A 52 10.15 -2.32 7.31
N ARG A 53 11.23 -2.27 6.51
CA ARG A 53 11.27 -2.78 5.14
C ARG A 53 10.98 -4.26 5.07
N ASP A 54 11.77 -5.06 5.78
CA ASP A 54 11.80 -6.52 5.60
C ASP A 54 10.49 -7.14 6.05
N LYS A 55 9.98 -6.70 7.21
CA LYS A 55 8.67 -7.13 7.70
C LYS A 55 7.56 -6.76 6.73
N THR A 56 7.46 -5.48 6.36
CA THR A 56 6.38 -5.01 5.48
C THR A 56 6.44 -5.68 4.10
N MET A 57 7.63 -5.93 3.57
CA MET A 57 7.80 -6.64 2.30
C MET A 57 7.42 -8.13 2.42
N GLY A 58 7.72 -8.77 3.55
CA GLY A 58 7.23 -10.12 3.86
C GLY A 58 5.71 -10.17 3.84
N ASP A 59 5.07 -9.30 4.61
CA ASP A 59 3.61 -9.20 4.70
C ASP A 59 2.97 -8.94 3.32
N ILE A 60 3.54 -8.05 2.49
CA ILE A 60 2.99 -7.78 1.13
C ILE A 60 3.12 -9.00 0.22
N LYS A 61 4.19 -9.80 0.36
CA LYS A 61 4.42 -10.99 -0.45
C LYS A 61 3.49 -12.15 -0.06
N GLU A 62 3.07 -12.21 1.20
CA GLU A 62 2.08 -13.18 1.69
C GLU A 62 0.67 -12.87 1.17
N VAL A 63 0.39 -11.62 0.78
CA VAL A 63 -0.88 -11.27 0.14
C VAL A 63 -0.89 -11.77 -1.30
N ASP A 64 -1.63 -12.86 -1.51
CA ASP A 64 -1.79 -13.49 -2.81
C ASP A 64 -2.13 -12.49 -3.92
N ARG A 65 -1.40 -12.58 -5.03
CA ARG A 65 -1.57 -11.77 -6.24
C ARG A 65 -1.39 -10.26 -6.06
N ALA A 66 -1.04 -9.75 -4.88
CA ALA A 66 -0.87 -8.31 -4.63
C ALA A 66 0.03 -7.63 -5.66
N LYS A 67 1.23 -8.18 -5.88
CA LYS A 67 2.21 -7.64 -6.83
C LYS A 67 1.70 -7.64 -8.27
N ALA A 68 1.04 -8.72 -8.70
CA ALA A 68 0.51 -8.84 -10.04
C ALA A 68 -0.61 -7.83 -10.31
N THR A 69 -1.53 -7.66 -9.34
CA THR A 69 -2.64 -6.72 -9.45
C THR A 69 -2.15 -5.26 -9.41
N ILE A 70 -1.19 -4.92 -8.55
CA ILE A 70 -0.60 -3.57 -8.52
C ILE A 70 0.09 -3.26 -9.85
N ARG A 71 0.80 -4.22 -10.43
CA ARG A 71 1.42 -4.06 -11.76
C ARG A 71 0.36 -3.83 -12.84
N ALA A 72 -0.69 -4.63 -12.88
CA ALA A 72 -1.78 -4.46 -13.83
C ALA A 72 -2.45 -3.09 -13.71
N LEU A 73 -2.65 -2.58 -12.49
CA LEU A 73 -3.19 -1.25 -12.24
C LEU A 73 -2.25 -0.13 -12.69
N ALA A 74 -0.94 -0.28 -12.49
CA ALA A 74 0.05 0.71 -12.93
C ALA A 74 0.17 0.77 -14.46
N SER A 75 0.00 -0.37 -15.13
CA SER A 75 0.08 -0.47 -16.60
C SER A 75 -1.20 -0.09 -17.33
N ASN A 76 -2.33 0.08 -16.64
CA ASN A 76 -3.59 0.43 -17.29
C ASN A 76 -3.64 1.93 -17.66
N ASP A 77 -3.89 2.23 -18.93
CA ASP A 77 -3.98 3.60 -19.48
C ASP A 77 -5.41 4.16 -19.54
N ASP A 78 -6.41 3.47 -18.97
CA ASP A 78 -7.84 3.84 -18.99
C ASP A 78 -8.19 5.16 -18.24
N ASN A 79 -7.25 6.06 -17.92
CA ASN A 79 -7.44 7.28 -17.13
C ASN A 79 -8.05 7.07 -15.72
N ARG A 80 -8.29 5.82 -15.30
CA ARG A 80 -8.83 5.44 -13.99
C ARG A 80 -7.84 5.67 -12.84
N VAL A 81 -6.56 5.79 -13.18
CA VAL A 81 -5.43 5.94 -12.26
C VAL A 81 -4.72 7.26 -12.61
N SER A 82 -4.50 8.12 -11.62
CA SER A 82 -3.72 9.36 -11.82
C SER A 82 -2.25 9.05 -12.09
N MET A 83 -1.55 9.98 -12.73
CA MET A 83 -0.08 9.94 -12.81
C MET A 83 0.57 9.80 -11.42
N ARG A 84 -0.03 10.40 -10.38
CA ARG A 84 0.48 10.32 -9.00
C ARG A 84 0.28 8.92 -8.40
N GLU A 85 -0.87 8.29 -8.63
CA GLU A 85 -1.12 6.90 -8.24
C GLU A 85 -0.15 5.96 -8.93
N LYS A 86 0.00 6.11 -10.26
CA LYS A 86 0.89 5.30 -11.09
C LYS A 86 2.34 5.40 -10.61
N SER A 87 2.84 6.61 -10.37
CA SER A 87 4.18 6.84 -9.82
C SER A 87 4.40 6.16 -8.45
N LYS A 88 3.41 6.19 -7.56
CA LYS A 88 3.49 5.50 -6.26
C LYS A 88 3.45 3.98 -6.40
N MET A 89 2.63 3.45 -7.31
CA MET A 89 2.61 2.00 -7.59
C MET A 89 3.94 1.53 -8.17
N GLU A 90 4.52 2.28 -9.10
CA GLU A 90 5.84 2.00 -9.65
C GLU A 90 6.93 2.04 -8.58
N ALA A 91 6.89 3.02 -7.67
CA ALA A 91 7.81 3.07 -6.54
C ALA A 91 7.66 1.85 -5.63
N LEU A 92 6.43 1.43 -5.34
CA LEU A 92 6.15 0.23 -4.55
C LEU A 92 6.67 -1.04 -5.25
N LEU A 93 6.42 -1.18 -6.56
CA LEU A 93 6.90 -2.32 -7.35
C LEU A 93 8.43 -2.40 -7.38
N ARG A 94 9.12 -1.26 -7.55
CA ARG A 94 10.59 -1.21 -7.50
C ARG A 94 11.12 -1.73 -6.18
N VAL A 95 10.50 -1.35 -5.06
CA VAL A 95 10.90 -1.88 -3.74
C VAL A 95 10.63 -3.38 -3.61
N LEU A 96 9.50 -3.86 -4.14
CA LEU A 96 9.16 -5.29 -4.14
C LEU A 96 10.01 -6.13 -5.13
N GLU A 97 10.82 -5.49 -5.96
CA GLU A 97 11.70 -6.12 -6.95
C GLU A 97 13.17 -5.99 -6.60
N SER A 98 13.56 -4.95 -5.86
CA SER A 98 14.89 -4.85 -5.26
C SER A 98 15.04 -5.95 -4.21
N ARG A 99 15.90 -6.94 -4.50
CA ARG A 99 16.40 -7.89 -3.50
C ARG A 99 17.31 -7.18 -2.51
#